data_AF-A0A934MHS8-F1
#
_entry.id   AF-A0A934MHS8-F1
#
_cell.length_a   1.000
_cell.length_b   1.000
_cell.length_c   1.000
_cell.angle_alpha   90.00
_cell.angle_beta   90.00
_cell.angle_gamma   90.00
#
_symmetry.space_group_name_H-M   'P 1'
#
loop_
_entity.id
_entity.type
_entity.pdbx_description
1 polymer ?
#
loop_
_entity_poly.entity_id
_entity_poly.type
_entity_poly.pdbx_seq_one_letter_code
_entity_poly.pdbx_strand_id
1 'polypeptide(L)' 'MSRPVVAASAALLALALGGCQSVRPATIAGECAVIRPVPYAVRADTRVGQRWVDSTIEAGVAVCGHPRPPAVPS' A
#
# COMPACT_ATOMS: atom_id res chain seq x y z
N MET A 1 -47.51 -15.96 7.24
CA MET A 1 -46.24 -16.72 7.26
C MET A 1 -45.21 -15.93 6.45
N SER A 2 -44.48 -15.00 7.07
CA SER A 2 -43.59 -14.08 6.30
C SER A 2 -42.39 -13.55 7.10
N ARG A 3 -42.30 -13.87 8.40
CA ARG A 3 -41.22 -13.44 9.29
C ARG A 3 -39.83 -14.09 9.04
N PRO A 4 -39.69 -15.36 8.61
CA PRO A 4 -38.37 -15.98 8.50
C PRO A 4 -37.56 -15.49 7.29
N VAL A 5 -38.25 -15.05 6.23
CA VAL A 5 -37.60 -14.59 4.99
C VAL A 5 -36.88 -13.25 5.22
N VAL A 6 -37.51 -12.31 5.93
CA VAL A 6 -36.92 -10.99 6.23
C VAL A 6 -35.68 -11.13 7.12
N ALA A 7 -35.72 -12.04 8.10
CA ALA A 7 -34.58 -12.30 8.98
C ALA A 7 -33.39 -12.94 8.24
N ALA A 8 -33.65 -13.87 7.31
CA ALA A 8 -32.62 -14.50 6.50
C ALA A 8 -31.95 -13.50 5.55
N SER A 9 -32.71 -12.58 4.94
CA SER A 9 -32.18 -11.53 4.07
C SER A 9 -31.29 -10.54 4.84
N ALA A 10 -31.67 -10.17 6.07
CA ALA A 10 -30.88 -9.27 6.90
C ALA A 10 -29.54 -9.88 7.33
N ALA A 11 -29.52 -11.19 7.65
CA ALA A 11 -28.31 -11.91 8.01
C ALA A 11 -27.32 -11.99 6.84
N LEU A 12 -27.81 -12.25 5.63
CA LEU A 12 -26.98 -12.30 4.41
C LEU A 12 -26.39 -10.93 4.06
N LEU A 13 -27.14 -9.84 4.25
CA LEU A 13 -26.61 -8.49 4.08
C LEU A 13 -25.51 -8.19 5.10
N ALA A 14 -25.72 -8.51 6.38
CA ALA A 14 -24.72 -8.25 7.41
C ALA A 14 -23.38 -8.99 7.15
N LEU A 15 -23.46 -10.24 6.66
CA LEU A 15 -22.29 -11.01 6.24
C LEU A 15 -21.59 -10.41 5.02
N ALA A 16 -22.36 -9.94 4.03
CA ALA A 16 -21.80 -9.30 2.83
C ALA A 16 -21.09 -7.98 3.15
N LEU A 17 -21.66 -7.15 4.04
CA LEU A 17 -21.04 -5.88 4.45
C LEU A 17 -19.82 -6.06 5.37
N GLY A 18 -19.77 -7.15 6.16
CA GLY A 18 -18.62 -7.46 7.01
C GLY A 18 -17.33 -7.76 6.22
N GLY A 19 -17.44 -8.28 5.00
CA GLY A 19 -16.29 -8.61 4.15
C GLY A 19 -15.48 -7.41 3.64
N CYS A 20 -16.11 -6.24 3.48
CA CYS A 20 -15.45 -5.04 2.96
C CYS A 20 -14.50 -4.36 3.96
N GLN A 21 -14.60 -4.67 5.25
CA GLN A 21 -13.78 -4.04 6.30
C GLN A 21 -12.36 -4.65 6.41
N SER A 22 -12.12 -5.83 5.81
CA SER A 22 -10.81 -6.53 5.97
C SER A 22 -9.77 -6.19 4.90
N VAL A 23 -10.15 -5.48 3.84
CA VAL A 23 -9.22 -5.08 2.78
C VAL A 23 -8.53 -3.80 3.22
N ARG A 24 -7.53 -3.93 4.10
CA ARG A 24 -6.56 -2.84 4.29
C ARG A 24 -5.88 -2.60 2.93
N PRO A 25 -5.71 -1.35 2.48
CA PRO A 25 -4.94 -1.08 1.29
C PRO A 25 -3.56 -1.71 1.46
N ALA A 26 -3.05 -2.39 0.41
CA ALA A 26 -1.70 -2.93 0.41
C ALA A 26 -0.71 -1.76 0.58
N THR A 27 -0.31 -1.51 1.82
CA THR A 27 0.69 -0.51 2.12
C THR A 27 2.06 -1.08 1.83
N ILE A 28 3.00 -0.23 1.39
CA ILE A 28 4.43 -0.59 1.27
C ILE A 28 4.98 -1.20 2.57
N ALA A 29 4.37 -0.88 3.72
CA ALA A 29 4.62 -1.57 4.99
C ALA A 29 4.22 -3.04 4.91
N GLY A 30 5.19 -3.91 4.58
CA GLY A 30 5.05 -5.36 4.52
C GLY A 30 5.70 -6.01 3.29
N GLU A 31 5.86 -5.27 2.20
CA GLU A 31 6.33 -5.78 0.90
C GLU A 31 7.80 -5.40 0.62
N CYS A 32 8.63 -5.36 1.66
CA CYS A 32 10.05 -4.97 1.55
C CYS A 32 10.90 -5.97 0.74
N ALA A 33 10.36 -7.16 0.47
CA ALA A 33 11.01 -8.14 -0.40
C ALA A 33 10.96 -7.73 -1.89
N VAL A 34 9.97 -6.91 -2.28
CA VAL A 34 9.73 -6.55 -3.69
C VAL A 34 10.32 -5.17 -4.01
N ILE A 35 10.41 -4.29 -3.01
CA ILE A 35 11.08 -3.00 -3.12
C ILE A 35 12.58 -3.23 -2.99
N ARG A 36 13.32 -3.05 -4.09
CA ARG A 36 14.77 -3.16 -4.09
C ARG A 36 15.42 -1.81 -3.76
N PRO A 37 16.53 -1.80 -2.99
CA PRO A 37 17.32 -0.59 -2.82
C PRO A 37 17.81 -0.10 -4.18
N VAL A 38 17.69 1.21 -4.42
CA VAL A 38 18.22 1.83 -5.63
C VAL A 38 19.73 2.04 -5.51
N PRO A 39 20.49 1.89 -6.62
CA PRO A 39 21.94 1.98 -6.59
C PRO A 39 22.48 3.42 -6.44
N TYR A 40 21.68 4.44 -6.74
CA TYR A 40 22.06 5.85 -6.64
C TYR A 40 20.84 6.73 -6.38
N ALA A 41 21.09 7.95 -5.89
CA ALA A 41 20.08 8.95 -5.63
C ALA A 41 19.41 9.37 -6.94
N VAL A 42 18.08 9.27 -6.99
CA VAL A 42 17.28 9.62 -8.17
C VAL A 42 16.51 10.89 -7.88
N ARG A 43 16.52 11.83 -8.83
CA ARG A 43 15.64 13.00 -8.84
C ARG A 43 14.78 12.92 -10.10
N ALA A 44 13.49 13.13 -9.96
CA ALA A 44 12.58 13.09 -11.11
C ALA A 44 12.42 14.48 -11.74
N ASP A 45 12.25 14.51 -13.05
CA ASP A 45 12.07 15.77 -13.81
C ASP A 45 10.70 16.41 -13.59
N THR A 46 9.72 15.61 -13.13
CA THR A 46 8.35 16.07 -12.91
C THR A 46 7.96 16.00 -11.44
N ARG A 47 7.04 16.87 -11.02
CA ARG A 47 6.48 16.82 -9.65
C ARG A 47 5.76 15.51 -9.34
N VAL A 48 5.18 14.87 -10.36
CA VAL A 48 4.52 13.57 -10.21
C VAL A 48 5.56 12.48 -9.97
N GLY A 49 6.63 12.47 -10.78
CA GLY A 49 7.74 11.55 -10.57
C GLY A 49 8.44 11.77 -9.21
N GLN A 50 8.60 13.02 -8.78
CA GLN A 50 9.25 13.30 -7.51
C GLN A 50 8.41 12.78 -6.34
N ARG A 51 7.08 12.92 -6.41
CA ARG A 51 6.18 12.31 -5.42
C ARG A 51 6.30 10.79 -5.38
N TRP A 52 6.46 10.13 -6.53
CA TRP A 52 6.69 8.68 -6.58
C TRP A 52 8.04 8.28 -5.95
N VAL A 53 9.10 9.06 -6.22
CA VAL A 53 10.43 8.88 -5.60
C VAL A 53 10.31 9.01 -4.08
N ASP A 54 9.69 10.09 -3.60
CA ASP A 54 9.53 10.35 -2.18
C ASP A 54 8.65 9.28 -1.50
N SER A 55 7.58 8.81 -2.16
CA SER A 55 6.69 7.80 -1.58
C SER A 55 7.25 6.38 -1.61
N THR A 56 8.22 6.09 -2.47
CA THR A 56 8.71 4.72 -2.70
C THR A 56 10.12 4.53 -2.17
N ILE A 57 11.06 5.41 -2.56
CA ILE A 57 12.46 5.30 -2.19
C ILE A 57 12.65 5.71 -0.73
N GLU A 58 12.12 6.86 -0.31
CA GLU A 58 12.21 7.28 1.09
C GLU A 58 11.38 6.38 2.01
N ALA A 59 10.25 5.84 1.52
CA ALA A 59 9.53 4.79 2.25
C ALA A 59 10.37 3.51 2.39
N GLY A 60 11.13 3.12 1.37
CA GLY A 60 12.08 2.00 1.45
C GLY A 60 13.16 2.23 2.52
N VAL A 61 13.66 3.45 2.66
CA VAL A 61 14.60 3.81 3.73
C VAL A 61 13.92 3.79 5.10
N ALA A 62 12.78 4.47 5.24
CA ALA A 62 12.11 4.66 6.53
C ALA A 62 11.38 3.42 7.07
N VAL A 63 10.80 2.60 6.18
CA VAL A 63 9.95 1.45 6.53
C VAL A 63 10.72 0.14 6.40
N CYS A 64 11.50 -0.03 5.33
CA CYS A 64 12.23 -1.27 5.04
C CYS A 64 13.69 -1.26 5.50
N GLY A 65 14.18 -0.14 6.04
CA GLY A 65 15.56 -0.02 6.54
C GLY A 65 16.62 -0.11 5.44
N HIS A 66 16.26 0.16 4.19
CA HIS A 66 17.23 0.17 3.10
C HIS A 66 18.28 1.28 3.30
N PRO A 67 19.54 1.05 2.89
CA PRO A 67 20.55 2.08 2.95
C PRO A 67 20.16 3.28 2.07
N ARG A 68 20.49 4.49 2.54
CA ARG A 68 20.33 5.71 1.73
C ARG A 68 21.19 5.60 0.47
N PRO A 69 20.64 5.86 -0.72
CA PRO A 69 21.39 5.73 -1.96
C PRO A 69 22.53 6.75 -2.03
N PRO A 70 23.71 6.38 -2.52
CA PRO A 70 24.80 7.32 -2.75
C PRO A 70 24.44 8.32 -3.86
N ALA A 71 25.13 9.46 -3.90
CA ALA A 71 25.02 10.38 -5.03
C ALA A 71 25.37 9.67 -6.35
N VAL A 72 24.80 10.13 -7.45
CA VAL A 72 25.12 9.62 -8.79
C VAL A 72 26.62 9.83 -9.04
N PRO A 73 27.36 8.82 -9.54
CA PRO A 73 28.73 9.02 -9.99
C PRO A 73 28.78 10.13 -11.05
N SER A 74 29.63 11.13 -10.84
CA SER A 74 29.88 12.24 -11.76
C SER A 74 30.60 11.79 -13.03
#